data_AF-A0A9P8DWU8-F1
#
_entry.id   AF-A0A9P8DWU8-F1
#
_cell.length_a   1.000
_cell.length_b   1.000
_cell.length_c   1.000
_cell.angle_alpha   90.00
_cell.angle_beta   90.00
_cell.angle_gamma   90.00
#
_symmetry.space_group_name_H-M   'P 1'
#
loop_
_entity.id
_entity.type
_entity.pdbx_description
1 polymer ?
#
loop_
_entity_poly.entity_id
_entity_poly.type
_entity_poly.pdbx_seq_one_letter_code
_entity_poly.pdbx_strand_id
1 'polypeptide(L)'
;MAGMSRNTASSGPKSAKAATKVVKTQKKTKSTPSSRRHHFEGFAQRISKLKIDPIRRTRRGVGAEGAHELEGEASYFRTALDEWKDLNLSENFTNFAKNVYNISDSLPMVIFHEETIMDNLITYITKGDVMSLEPLLALLSHFAHDLDVRFEKHFQRAVATVAHVAATNAEPEVVEWSFTCLAWLFKYLSRLLVPDLRPLYDLLSPYLGKQKQKPYVIRFAAEAMSFLVRKAGTTYHKSREPLDTIVEHMLNDFAENKTASDDLYSQGLMTLFTESIKGVQGTLHSGGNTVLQCLTRFCFNADHSEFLKGRSLQILR
;
A
#
# COMPACT_ATOMS: atom_id res chain seq x y z
N MET A 1 7.96 -61.63 -28.78
CA MET A 1 7.26 -61.23 -27.53
C MET A 1 8.32 -60.82 -26.52
N ALA A 2 8.52 -59.52 -26.30
CA ALA A 2 9.44 -59.00 -25.29
C ALA A 2 8.66 -57.99 -24.43
N GLY A 3 8.29 -58.41 -23.22
CA GLY A 3 7.58 -57.57 -22.25
C GLY A 3 8.58 -56.74 -21.45
N MET A 4 8.61 -55.43 -21.69
CA MET A 4 9.41 -54.47 -20.93
C MET A 4 8.63 -54.04 -19.67
N SER A 5 9.21 -54.33 -18.51
CA SER A 5 8.80 -53.82 -17.20
C SER A 5 8.90 -52.29 -17.16
N ARG A 6 7.81 -51.60 -16.81
CA ARG A 6 7.80 -50.16 -16.55
C ARG A 6 7.78 -49.92 -15.04
N ASN A 7 8.92 -49.47 -14.51
CA ASN A 7 9.02 -48.85 -13.19
C ASN A 7 8.18 -47.56 -13.15
N THR A 8 7.13 -47.53 -12.32
CA THR A 8 6.38 -46.32 -11.98
C THR A 8 6.95 -45.70 -10.71
N ALA A 9 7.94 -44.82 -10.85
CA ALA A 9 8.36 -43.95 -9.77
C ALA A 9 7.36 -42.79 -9.63
N SER A 10 6.44 -42.90 -8.67
CA SER A 10 5.53 -41.82 -8.28
C SER A 10 6.32 -40.72 -7.54
N SER A 11 6.67 -39.64 -8.22
CA SER A 11 7.15 -38.43 -7.55
C SER A 11 5.96 -37.71 -6.90
N GLY A 12 5.82 -37.82 -5.58
CA GLY A 12 4.88 -37.03 -4.79
C GLY A 12 5.14 -35.52 -4.92
N PRO A 13 4.15 -34.66 -4.58
CA PRO A 13 4.27 -33.22 -4.74
C PRO A 13 5.37 -32.67 -3.83
N LYS A 14 6.40 -32.04 -4.43
CA LYS A 14 7.43 -31.29 -3.71
C LYS A 14 6.76 -30.16 -2.95
N SER A 15 6.89 -30.13 -1.62
CA SER A 15 6.47 -29.01 -0.78
C SER A 15 7.06 -27.70 -1.32
N ALA A 16 6.23 -26.74 -1.69
CA ALA A 16 6.68 -25.43 -2.13
C ALA A 16 7.50 -24.77 -0.99
N LYS A 17 8.78 -24.49 -1.24
CA LYS A 17 9.63 -23.77 -0.28
C LYS A 17 8.99 -22.40 -0.02
N ALA A 18 8.78 -22.06 1.26
CA ALA A 18 8.26 -20.76 1.65
C ALA A 18 9.20 -19.64 1.14
N ALA A 19 8.63 -18.63 0.48
CA ALA A 19 9.41 -17.53 -0.08
C ALA A 19 9.97 -16.66 1.06
N THR A 20 11.30 -16.58 1.14
CA THR A 20 12.04 -15.84 2.18
C THR A 20 12.47 -14.44 1.76
N LYS A 21 12.22 -14.02 0.51
CA LYS A 21 12.67 -12.72 0.00
C LYS A 21 11.56 -11.86 -0.55
N VAL A 22 11.60 -10.57 -0.23
CA VAL A 22 10.74 -9.52 -0.79
C VAL A 22 10.92 -9.48 -2.30
N VAL A 23 9.80 -9.55 -3.02
CA VAL A 23 9.80 -9.56 -4.49
C VAL A 23 10.35 -8.24 -4.99
N LYS A 24 11.33 -8.27 -5.90
CA LYS A 24 11.84 -7.05 -6.55
C LYS A 24 10.93 -6.70 -7.73
N THR A 25 10.67 -5.41 -7.93
CA THR A 25 9.99 -4.91 -9.13
C THR A 25 10.85 -5.20 -10.36
N GLN A 26 10.29 -5.92 -11.34
CA GLN A 26 11.00 -6.23 -12.58
C GLN A 26 11.06 -4.98 -13.46
N LYS A 27 12.26 -4.42 -13.66
CA LYS A 27 12.51 -3.52 -14.79
C LYS A 27 12.39 -4.32 -16.07
N LYS A 28 11.81 -3.73 -17.14
CA LYS A 28 11.71 -4.34 -18.47
C LYS A 28 13.08 -4.89 -18.88
N THR A 29 13.29 -6.19 -18.70
CA THR A 29 14.39 -6.90 -19.35
C THR A 29 14.16 -6.81 -20.84
N LYS A 30 15.22 -6.63 -21.64
CA LYS A 30 15.16 -6.59 -23.10
C LYS A 30 14.75 -7.98 -23.63
N SER A 31 13.49 -8.37 -23.46
CA SER A 31 12.89 -9.55 -24.06
C SER A 31 11.96 -9.11 -25.19
N THR A 32 11.97 -9.85 -26.29
CA THR A 32 11.05 -9.60 -27.40
C THR A 32 9.61 -9.68 -26.91
N PRO A 33 8.79 -8.61 -27.08
CA PRO A 33 7.38 -8.67 -26.71
C PRO A 33 6.68 -9.72 -27.58
N SER A 34 5.72 -10.45 -27.01
CA SER A 34 4.90 -11.37 -27.79
C SER A 34 4.12 -10.60 -28.86
N SER A 35 4.03 -11.16 -30.07
CA SER A 35 3.18 -10.62 -31.14
C SER A 35 1.68 -10.89 -30.92
N ARG A 36 1.32 -11.72 -29.93
CA ARG A 36 -0.08 -12.08 -29.65
C ARG A 36 -0.76 -11.01 -28.79
N ARG A 37 -1.97 -10.59 -29.21
CA ARG A 37 -2.81 -9.61 -28.49
C ARG A 37 -3.21 -10.09 -27.08
N HIS A 38 -3.50 -11.38 -26.94
CA HIS A 38 -3.86 -12.00 -25.67
C HIS A 38 -2.83 -13.09 -25.33
N HIS A 39 -2.28 -13.03 -24.13
CA HIS A 39 -1.40 -14.05 -23.59
C HIS A 39 -1.71 -14.23 -22.12
N PHE A 40 -1.52 -15.46 -21.62
CA PHE A 40 -1.64 -15.73 -20.21
C PHE A 40 -0.50 -15.06 -19.47
N GLU A 41 -0.85 -14.34 -18.40
CA GLU A 41 0.10 -13.74 -17.48
C GLU A 41 -0.18 -14.27 -16.08
N GLY A 42 0.79 -15.02 -15.54
CA GLY A 42 0.67 -15.62 -14.22
C GLY A 42 0.71 -14.59 -13.09
N PHE A 43 0.20 -14.97 -11.92
CA PHE A 43 0.12 -14.13 -10.72
C PHE A 43 1.43 -13.38 -10.42
N ALA A 44 2.54 -14.11 -10.32
CA ALA A 44 3.84 -13.52 -9.98
C ALA A 44 4.32 -12.47 -10.99
N GLN A 45 3.99 -12.65 -12.28
CA GLN A 45 4.36 -11.72 -13.34
C GLN A 45 3.49 -10.46 -13.31
N ARG A 46 2.18 -10.61 -13.07
CA ARG A 46 1.29 -9.45 -12.86
C ARG A 46 1.79 -8.63 -11.68
N ILE A 47 1.98 -9.28 -10.53
CA ILE A 47 2.49 -8.65 -9.31
C ILE A 47 3.83 -7.98 -9.57
N SER A 48 4.79 -8.60 -10.26
CA SER A 48 6.11 -7.98 -10.49
C SER A 48 6.07 -6.70 -11.32
N LYS A 49 5.07 -6.55 -12.21
CA LYS A 49 4.82 -5.35 -13.02
C LYS A 49 4.08 -4.25 -12.28
N LEU A 50 3.27 -4.60 -11.28
CA LEU A 50 2.55 -3.62 -10.47
C LEU A 50 3.52 -2.77 -9.65
N LYS A 51 3.24 -1.47 -9.64
CA LYS A 51 3.93 -0.48 -8.82
C LYS A 51 2.92 0.43 -8.15
N ILE A 52 3.02 0.57 -6.84
CA ILE A 52 2.15 1.44 -6.04
C ILE A 52 2.80 2.82 -5.96
N ASP A 53 2.24 3.81 -6.65
CA ASP A 53 2.71 5.20 -6.60
C ASP A 53 1.52 6.16 -6.76
N PRO A 54 1.14 6.91 -5.72
CA PRO A 54 -0.04 7.78 -5.76
C PRO A 54 0.21 9.08 -6.54
N ILE A 55 1.46 9.42 -6.88
CA ILE A 55 1.79 10.62 -7.67
C ILE A 55 1.92 10.27 -9.15
N ARG A 56 2.61 9.16 -9.47
CA ARG A 56 3.05 8.87 -10.84
C ARG A 56 2.07 8.04 -11.66
N ARG A 57 0.99 7.56 -11.04
CA ARG A 57 -0.05 6.81 -11.76
C ARG A 57 -0.99 7.79 -12.46
N THR A 58 -0.77 8.04 -13.75
CA THR A 58 -1.79 8.61 -14.62
C THR A 58 -2.92 7.58 -14.70
N ARG A 59 -3.98 7.77 -13.91
CA ARG A 59 -5.15 6.88 -13.90
C ARG A 59 -5.72 6.89 -15.33
N ARG A 60 -5.83 5.72 -15.96
CA ARG A 60 -6.60 5.52 -17.19
C ARG A 60 -7.80 4.69 -16.77
N GLY A 61 -8.96 5.33 -16.60
CA GLY A 61 -10.21 4.69 -16.17
C GLY A 61 -10.94 5.43 -15.04
N VAL A 62 -12.17 5.85 -15.34
CA VAL A 62 -13.31 6.37 -14.52
C VAL A 62 -12.95 6.98 -13.16
N GLY A 63 -13.26 8.27 -12.95
CA GLY A 63 -12.80 9.09 -11.82
C GLY A 63 -11.33 9.56 -11.95
N ALA A 64 -10.78 9.45 -13.16
CA ALA A 64 -9.37 9.63 -13.50
C ALA A 64 -9.08 10.79 -14.43
N GLU A 65 -10.00 11.02 -15.36
CA GLU A 65 -9.93 12.11 -16.31
C GLU A 65 -10.55 13.31 -15.61
N GLY A 66 -9.69 14.12 -15.01
CA GLY A 66 -10.12 15.32 -14.33
C GLY A 66 -10.24 15.13 -12.82
N ALA A 67 -9.10 15.23 -12.13
CA ALA A 67 -9.02 16.33 -11.19
C ALA A 67 -9.10 17.66 -11.97
N HIS A 68 -10.21 17.91 -12.67
CA HIS A 68 -10.79 19.23 -12.59
C HIS A 68 -10.98 19.39 -11.09
N GLU A 69 -10.27 20.33 -10.48
CA GLU A 69 -10.63 20.82 -9.16
C GLU A 69 -12.14 21.01 -9.23
N LEU A 70 -12.88 20.14 -8.55
CA LEU A 70 -14.32 20.21 -8.55
C LEU A 70 -14.64 21.60 -7.99
N GLU A 71 -15.50 22.35 -8.67
CA GLU A 71 -15.85 23.70 -8.22
C GLU A 71 -16.43 23.60 -6.79
N GLY A 72 -15.73 24.22 -5.83
CA GLY A 72 -16.15 24.54 -4.46
C GLY A 72 -16.85 23.44 -3.65
N GLU A 73 -18.11 23.17 -3.97
CA GLU A 73 -19.07 22.38 -3.18
C GLU A 73 -19.31 20.95 -3.70
N ALA A 74 -18.73 20.59 -4.86
CA ALA A 74 -18.92 19.27 -5.43
C ALA A 74 -18.11 18.19 -4.67
N SER A 75 -18.81 17.12 -4.25
CA SER A 75 -18.21 16.00 -3.53
C SER A 75 -17.55 15.00 -4.48
N TYR A 76 -16.30 14.66 -4.18
CA TYR A 76 -15.56 13.61 -4.89
C TYR A 76 -16.22 12.24 -4.68
N PHE A 77 -16.69 11.95 -3.46
CA PHE A 77 -17.40 10.72 -3.15
C PHE A 77 -18.69 10.59 -3.97
N ARG A 78 -19.51 11.64 -4.00
CA ARG A 78 -20.78 11.65 -4.74
C ARG A 78 -20.58 11.43 -6.23
N THR A 79 -19.62 12.15 -6.81
CA THR A 79 -19.27 12.05 -8.23
C THR A 79 -18.83 10.64 -8.59
N ALA A 80 -17.91 10.06 -7.81
CA ALA A 80 -17.46 8.69 -8.01
C ALA A 80 -18.59 7.66 -7.79
N LEU A 81 -19.53 7.93 -6.89
CA LEU A 81 -20.65 7.03 -6.63
C LEU A 81 -21.59 6.94 -7.83
N ASP A 82 -21.91 8.07 -8.47
CA ASP A 82 -22.71 8.07 -9.70
C ASP A 82 -22.00 7.31 -10.84
N GLU A 83 -20.70 7.57 -11.04
CA GLU A 83 -19.93 6.86 -12.06
C GLU A 83 -19.91 5.33 -11.82
N TRP A 84 -19.64 4.90 -10.59
CA TRP A 84 -19.58 3.48 -10.27
C TRP A 84 -20.95 2.80 -10.33
N LYS A 85 -22.03 3.51 -10.05
CA LYS A 85 -23.41 3.02 -10.20
C LYS A 85 -23.74 2.66 -11.65
N ASP A 86 -23.17 3.36 -12.61
CA ASP A 86 -23.37 3.07 -14.04
C ASP A 86 -22.50 1.91 -14.53
N LEU A 87 -21.36 1.66 -13.88
CA LEU A 87 -20.35 0.69 -14.34
C LEU A 87 -20.41 -0.66 -13.64
N ASN A 88 -20.82 -0.69 -12.37
CA ASN A 88 -20.80 -1.89 -11.55
C ASN A 88 -22.21 -2.25 -11.09
N LEU A 89 -22.67 -3.44 -11.48
CA LEU A 89 -23.99 -3.98 -11.15
C LEU A 89 -23.91 -5.18 -10.19
N SER A 90 -22.78 -5.37 -9.51
CA SER A 90 -22.64 -6.45 -8.54
C SER A 90 -23.63 -6.27 -7.38
N GLU A 91 -24.12 -7.37 -6.83
CA GLU A 91 -25.15 -7.36 -5.79
C GLU A 91 -24.70 -6.57 -4.55
N ASN A 92 -23.48 -6.83 -4.06
CA ASN A 92 -22.94 -6.15 -2.89
C ASN A 92 -22.78 -4.65 -3.12
N PHE A 93 -22.24 -4.24 -4.27
CA PHE A 93 -22.11 -2.82 -4.58
C PHE A 93 -23.47 -2.15 -4.75
N THR A 94 -24.42 -2.81 -5.42
CA THR A 94 -25.78 -2.27 -5.61
C THR A 94 -26.48 -2.08 -4.27
N ASN A 95 -26.35 -3.02 -3.34
CA ASN A 95 -26.91 -2.90 -2.00
C ASN A 95 -26.22 -1.82 -1.17
N PHE A 96 -24.89 -1.71 -1.26
CA PHE A 96 -24.15 -0.59 -0.66
C PHE A 96 -24.66 0.75 -1.20
N ALA A 97 -24.71 0.91 -2.53
CA ALA A 97 -25.12 2.14 -3.19
C ALA A 97 -26.52 2.58 -2.74
N LYS A 98 -27.49 1.65 -2.67
CA LYS A 98 -28.84 1.94 -2.16
C LYS A 98 -28.85 2.56 -0.76
N ASN A 99 -27.96 2.11 0.12
CA ASN A 99 -27.90 2.61 1.50
C ASN A 99 -27.26 3.99 1.60
N VAL A 100 -26.31 4.31 0.73
CA VAL A 100 -25.53 5.56 0.83
C VAL A 100 -25.96 6.65 -0.15
N TYR A 101 -26.70 6.33 -1.22
CA TYR A 101 -27.03 7.28 -2.30
C TYR A 101 -27.71 8.54 -1.76
N ASN A 102 -28.86 8.39 -1.11
CA ASN A 102 -29.69 9.52 -0.63
C ASN A 102 -29.07 10.29 0.55
N ILE A 103 -28.05 9.74 1.21
CA ILE A 103 -27.35 10.38 2.32
C ILE A 103 -26.02 11.02 1.89
N SER A 104 -25.70 10.99 0.59
CA SER A 104 -24.42 11.48 0.06
C SER A 104 -24.59 12.46 -1.11
N ASP A 105 -25.80 12.97 -1.36
CA ASP A 105 -26.14 13.81 -2.52
C ASP A 105 -25.28 15.07 -2.69
N SER A 106 -24.70 15.60 -1.62
CA SER A 106 -23.83 16.78 -1.62
C SER A 106 -22.72 16.64 -0.58
N LEU A 107 -21.67 17.46 -0.69
CA LEU A 107 -20.56 17.47 0.27
C LEU A 107 -21.02 17.70 1.73
N PRO A 108 -21.94 18.66 2.03
CA PRO A 108 -22.49 18.79 3.39
C PRO A 108 -23.18 17.52 3.90
N MET A 109 -23.90 16.80 3.03
CA MET A 109 -24.55 15.53 3.40
C MET A 109 -23.53 14.43 3.70
N VAL A 110 -22.47 14.34 2.88
CA VAL A 110 -21.35 13.41 3.11
C VAL A 110 -20.68 13.66 4.46
N ILE A 111 -20.44 14.93 4.81
CA ILE A 111 -19.85 15.31 6.10
C ILE A 111 -20.82 15.02 7.25
N PHE A 112 -22.11 15.35 7.10
CA PHE A 112 -23.11 15.14 8.15
C PHE A 112 -23.34 13.65 8.45
N HIS A 113 -23.32 12.79 7.42
CA HIS A 113 -23.53 11.36 7.53
C HIS A 113 -22.24 10.54 7.50
N GLU A 114 -21.10 11.15 7.83
CA GLU A 114 -19.76 10.53 7.68
C GLU A 114 -19.65 9.17 8.39
N GLU A 115 -20.26 9.02 9.57
CA GLU A 115 -20.22 7.77 10.33
C GLU A 115 -20.99 6.65 9.63
N THR A 116 -22.22 6.94 9.17
CA THR A 116 -23.06 5.97 8.47
C THR A 116 -22.43 5.53 7.14
N ILE A 117 -21.86 6.46 6.39
CA ILE A 117 -21.18 6.16 5.12
C ILE A 117 -19.95 5.28 5.38
N MET A 118 -19.15 5.64 6.39
CA MET A 118 -17.97 4.87 6.76
C MET A 118 -18.33 3.45 7.23
N ASP A 119 -19.39 3.29 8.04
CA ASP A 119 -19.87 1.99 8.49
C ASP A 119 -20.30 1.09 7.34
N ASN A 120 -21.02 1.66 6.36
CA ASN A 120 -21.39 0.92 5.15
C ASN A 120 -20.14 0.53 4.34
N LEU A 121 -19.21 1.45 4.11
CA LEU A 121 -17.96 1.17 3.39
C LEU A 121 -17.20 0.01 4.05
N ILE A 122 -16.96 0.08 5.36
CA ILE A 122 -16.24 -0.97 6.09
C ILE A 122 -17.01 -2.29 6.04
N THR A 123 -18.32 -2.28 6.23
CA THR A 123 -19.14 -3.49 6.21
C THR A 123 -19.01 -4.22 4.89
N TYR A 124 -19.14 -3.52 3.76
CA TYR A 124 -19.07 -4.15 2.45
C TYR A 124 -17.64 -4.48 2.00
N ILE A 125 -16.64 -3.67 2.35
CA ILE A 125 -15.22 -4.00 2.09
C ILE A 125 -14.81 -5.27 2.85
N THR A 126 -15.28 -5.42 4.10
CA THR A 126 -14.96 -6.60 4.93
C THR A 126 -15.54 -7.89 4.37
N LYS A 127 -16.62 -7.84 3.59
CA LYS A 127 -17.16 -9.03 2.89
C LYS A 127 -16.17 -9.63 1.90
N GLY A 128 -15.20 -8.85 1.41
CA GLY A 128 -14.13 -9.36 0.55
C GLY A 128 -14.60 -9.81 -0.84
N ASP A 129 -15.77 -9.35 -1.30
CA ASP A 129 -16.32 -9.73 -2.59
C ASP A 129 -15.58 -9.03 -3.74
N VAL A 130 -14.84 -9.82 -4.53
CA VAL A 130 -14.00 -9.36 -5.64
C VAL A 130 -14.76 -8.46 -6.61
N MET A 131 -16.05 -8.74 -6.86
CA MET A 131 -16.86 -8.00 -7.84
C MET A 131 -17.26 -6.59 -7.37
N SER A 132 -17.19 -6.31 -6.07
CA SER A 132 -17.56 -5.03 -5.49
C SER A 132 -16.39 -4.28 -4.84
N LEU A 133 -15.24 -4.92 -4.65
CA LEU A 133 -14.10 -4.29 -3.97
C LEU A 133 -13.50 -3.10 -4.73
N GLU A 134 -13.42 -3.15 -6.06
CA GLU A 134 -12.88 -2.03 -6.85
C GLU A 134 -13.64 -0.71 -6.59
N PRO A 135 -14.97 -0.63 -6.79
CA PRO A 135 -15.71 0.59 -6.52
C PRO A 135 -15.65 1.00 -5.05
N LEU A 136 -15.77 0.05 -4.11
CA LEU A 136 -15.76 0.36 -2.68
C LEU A 136 -14.43 0.98 -2.22
N LEU A 137 -13.30 0.46 -2.70
CA LEU A 137 -11.97 0.98 -2.38
C LEU A 137 -11.69 2.34 -3.05
N ALA A 138 -12.19 2.54 -4.26
CA ALA A 138 -12.15 3.84 -4.92
C ALA A 138 -12.97 4.89 -4.15
N LEU A 139 -14.21 4.54 -3.77
CA LEU A 139 -15.09 5.41 -2.99
C LEU A 139 -14.52 5.75 -1.62
N LEU A 140 -13.91 4.79 -0.90
CA LEU A 140 -13.23 5.06 0.37
C LEU A 140 -12.11 6.10 0.21
N SER A 141 -11.37 6.06 -0.90
CA SER A 141 -10.31 7.02 -1.19
C SER A 141 -10.88 8.43 -1.44
N HIS A 142 -11.97 8.53 -2.20
CA HIS A 142 -12.65 9.81 -2.46
C HIS A 142 -13.36 10.36 -1.21
N PHE A 143 -13.92 9.50 -0.38
CA PHE A 143 -14.50 9.87 0.91
C PHE A 143 -13.47 10.50 1.85
N ALA A 144 -12.27 9.91 1.92
CA ALA A 144 -11.17 10.51 2.67
C ALA A 144 -10.69 11.85 2.09
N HIS A 145 -10.80 12.04 0.77
CA HIS A 145 -10.48 13.31 0.13
C HIS A 145 -11.49 14.40 0.50
N ASP A 146 -12.79 14.09 0.52
CA ASP A 146 -13.86 15.01 0.92
C ASP A 146 -13.75 15.41 2.40
N LEU A 147 -13.42 14.46 3.29
CA LEU A 147 -13.34 14.72 4.73
C LEU A 147 -12.03 15.39 5.18
N ASP A 148 -10.94 15.22 4.42
CA ASP A 148 -9.60 15.72 4.74
C ASP A 148 -9.23 15.41 6.21
N VAL A 149 -8.95 16.44 7.03
CA VAL A 149 -8.57 16.28 8.44
C VAL A 149 -9.64 15.57 9.26
N ARG A 150 -10.93 15.70 8.94
CA ARG A 150 -12.02 15.03 9.67
C ARG A 150 -11.94 13.50 9.56
N PHE A 151 -11.26 12.99 8.54
CA PHE A 151 -11.07 11.55 8.36
C PHE A 151 -10.21 10.91 9.46
N GLU A 152 -9.50 11.70 10.28
CA GLU A 152 -8.66 11.20 11.38
C GLU A 152 -9.39 10.18 12.27
N LYS A 153 -10.66 10.45 12.61
CA LYS A 153 -11.49 9.56 13.46
C LYS A 153 -11.78 8.19 12.84
N HIS A 154 -11.69 8.10 11.51
CA HIS A 154 -11.95 6.89 10.73
C HIS A 154 -10.68 6.19 10.25
N PHE A 155 -9.53 6.87 10.36
CA PHE A 155 -8.28 6.50 9.72
C PHE A 155 -7.80 5.09 10.09
N GLN A 156 -7.69 4.81 11.39
CA GLN A 156 -7.20 3.52 11.87
C GLN A 156 -8.06 2.37 11.36
N ARG A 157 -9.39 2.51 11.43
CA ARG A 157 -10.34 1.48 10.99
C ARG A 157 -10.27 1.27 9.47
N ALA A 158 -10.17 2.35 8.69
CA ALA A 158 -10.02 2.28 7.24
C ALA A 158 -8.75 1.52 6.84
N VAL A 159 -7.59 1.97 7.35
CA VAL A 159 -6.29 1.40 6.98
C VAL A 159 -6.18 -0.06 7.45
N ALA A 160 -6.65 -0.38 8.66
CA ALA A 160 -6.65 -1.76 9.16
C ALA A 160 -7.45 -2.69 8.25
N THR A 161 -8.66 -2.28 7.86
CA THR A 161 -9.56 -3.07 7.03
C THR A 161 -8.97 -3.29 5.64
N VAL A 162 -8.52 -2.21 4.99
CA VAL A 162 -7.96 -2.30 3.62
C VAL A 162 -6.66 -3.10 3.59
N ALA A 163 -5.76 -2.91 4.57
CA ALA A 163 -4.53 -3.69 4.65
C ALA A 163 -4.81 -5.18 4.90
N HIS A 164 -5.82 -5.50 5.71
CA HIS A 164 -6.24 -6.87 5.95
C HIS A 164 -6.80 -7.52 4.67
N VAL A 165 -7.68 -6.83 3.93
CA VAL A 165 -8.20 -7.27 2.64
C VAL A 165 -7.05 -7.50 1.65
N ALA A 166 -6.08 -6.59 1.58
CA ALA A 166 -4.91 -6.73 0.70
C ALA A 166 -4.06 -7.97 1.03
N ALA A 167 -3.89 -8.29 2.31
CA ALA A 167 -3.03 -9.39 2.75
C ALA A 167 -3.69 -10.76 2.60
N THR A 168 -5.01 -10.85 2.84
CA THR A 168 -5.76 -12.10 2.84
C THR A 168 -6.15 -12.55 1.44
N ASN A 169 -6.48 -11.63 0.53
CA ASN A 169 -6.91 -11.97 -0.82
C ASN A 169 -5.78 -12.56 -1.69
N ALA A 170 -6.18 -13.45 -2.59
CA ALA A 170 -5.30 -14.12 -3.55
C ALA A 170 -5.35 -13.50 -4.95
N GLU A 171 -6.37 -12.68 -5.24
CA GLU A 171 -6.53 -12.06 -6.55
C GLU A 171 -5.59 -10.85 -6.72
N PRO A 172 -4.76 -10.80 -7.78
CA PRO A 172 -3.85 -9.69 -8.02
C PRO A 172 -4.54 -8.33 -8.08
N GLU A 173 -5.73 -8.30 -8.68
CA GLU A 173 -6.53 -7.09 -8.89
C GLU A 173 -6.99 -6.51 -7.55
N VAL A 174 -7.49 -7.34 -6.64
CA VAL A 174 -7.87 -6.90 -5.29
C VAL A 174 -6.68 -6.37 -4.51
N VAL A 175 -5.53 -7.03 -4.59
CA VAL A 175 -4.29 -6.56 -3.96
C VAL A 175 -3.90 -5.19 -4.52
N GLU A 176 -3.98 -5.02 -5.83
CA GLU A 176 -3.69 -3.77 -6.51
C GLU A 176 -4.63 -2.64 -6.09
N TRP A 177 -5.94 -2.86 -6.13
CA TRP A 177 -6.94 -1.88 -5.74
C TRP A 177 -6.78 -1.47 -4.28
N SER A 178 -6.50 -2.43 -3.39
CA SER A 178 -6.33 -2.17 -1.96
C SER A 178 -5.10 -1.30 -1.68
N PHE A 179 -3.94 -1.65 -2.24
CA PHE A 179 -2.74 -0.83 -2.06
C PHE A 179 -2.80 0.49 -2.83
N THR A 180 -3.55 0.57 -3.93
CA THR A 180 -3.86 1.82 -4.61
C THR A 180 -4.72 2.72 -3.72
N CYS A 181 -5.74 2.18 -3.06
CA CYS A 181 -6.55 2.89 -2.06
C CYS A 181 -5.68 3.41 -0.91
N LEU A 182 -4.84 2.56 -0.29
CA LEU A 182 -3.92 3.00 0.77
C LEU A 182 -2.99 4.13 0.31
N ALA A 183 -2.44 4.03 -0.90
CA ALA A 183 -1.59 5.08 -1.44
C ALA A 183 -2.32 6.42 -1.63
N TRP A 184 -3.60 6.38 -2.04
CA TRP A 184 -4.44 7.58 -2.13
C TRP A 184 -4.80 8.14 -0.77
N LEU A 185 -5.19 7.29 0.20
CA LEU A 185 -5.42 7.71 1.58
C LEU A 185 -4.20 8.45 2.15
N PHE A 186 -3.00 7.88 1.99
CA PHE A 186 -1.77 8.50 2.44
C PHE A 186 -1.45 9.79 1.69
N LYS A 187 -1.79 9.89 0.41
CA LYS A 187 -1.63 11.13 -0.38
C LYS A 187 -2.54 12.25 0.13
N TYR A 188 -3.84 11.99 0.23
CA TYR A 188 -4.83 12.97 0.66
C TYR A 188 -4.56 13.43 2.10
N LEU A 189 -4.34 12.48 3.02
CA LEU A 189 -4.13 12.75 4.44
C LEU A 189 -2.68 13.09 4.79
N SER A 190 -1.83 13.32 3.79
CA SER A 190 -0.41 13.55 4.04
C SER A 190 -0.11 14.75 4.92
N ARG A 191 -0.96 15.80 4.91
CA ARG A 191 -0.81 16.95 5.83
C ARG A 191 -1.08 16.57 7.27
N LEU A 192 -2.04 15.68 7.50
CA LEU A 192 -2.39 15.14 8.81
C LEU A 192 -1.33 14.14 9.32
N LEU A 193 -0.82 13.28 8.44
CA LEU A 193 0.04 12.15 8.83
C LEU A 193 1.52 12.49 8.95
N VAL A 194 2.03 13.41 8.13
CA VAL A 194 3.47 13.72 8.12
C VAL A 194 4.01 14.23 9.46
N PRO A 195 3.29 15.03 10.27
CA PRO A 195 3.76 15.46 11.59
C PRO A 195 4.13 14.31 12.54
N ASP A 196 3.36 13.22 12.55
CA ASP A 196 3.68 12.01 13.32
C ASP A 196 3.27 10.73 12.58
N LEU A 197 4.27 10.01 12.07
CA LEU A 197 4.07 8.77 11.32
C LEU A 197 4.07 7.52 12.18
N ARG A 198 4.37 7.60 13.48
CA ARG A 198 4.50 6.42 14.35
C ARG A 198 3.20 5.61 14.45
N PRO A 199 2.01 6.22 14.67
CA PRO A 199 0.78 5.44 14.76
C PRO A 199 0.45 4.69 13.47
N LEU A 200 0.72 5.31 12.32
CA LEU A 200 0.55 4.65 11.03
C LEU A 200 1.56 3.52 10.84
N TYR A 201 2.81 3.73 11.21
CA TYR A 201 3.83 2.69 11.15
C TYR A 201 3.45 1.51 12.02
N ASP A 202 3.02 1.72 13.26
CA ASP A 202 2.63 0.64 14.16
C ASP A 202 1.50 -0.19 13.57
N LEU A 203 0.52 0.48 12.94
CA LEU A 203 -0.58 -0.16 12.23
C LEU A 203 -0.13 -0.96 10.99
N LEU A 204 0.87 -0.47 10.25
CA LEU A 204 1.37 -1.12 9.03
C LEU A 204 2.53 -2.09 9.26
N SER A 205 3.20 -2.03 10.40
CA SER A 205 4.38 -2.86 10.69
C SER A 205 4.12 -4.36 10.54
N PRO A 206 2.93 -4.93 10.89
CA PRO A 206 2.61 -6.32 10.58
C PRO A 206 2.70 -6.64 9.09
N TYR A 207 2.30 -5.71 8.23
CA TYR A 207 2.30 -5.82 6.77
C TYR A 207 3.68 -5.53 6.16
N LEU A 208 4.57 -4.85 6.88
CA LEU A 208 5.97 -4.60 6.52
C LEU A 208 6.90 -5.78 6.86
N GLY A 209 6.37 -6.90 7.35
CA GLY A 209 7.13 -8.12 7.63
C GLY A 209 7.43 -8.35 9.11
N LYS A 210 6.95 -7.48 10.01
CA LYS A 210 6.96 -7.72 11.47
C LYS A 210 6.22 -9.01 11.85
N GLN A 211 5.19 -9.34 11.08
CA GLN A 211 4.53 -10.64 11.09
C GLN A 211 4.79 -11.36 9.77
N LYS A 212 4.57 -12.68 9.75
CA LYS A 212 4.73 -13.47 8.54
C LYS A 212 3.73 -13.00 7.48
N GLN A 213 4.24 -12.46 6.38
CA GLN A 213 3.45 -11.95 5.28
C GLN A 213 3.96 -12.45 3.93
N LYS A 214 3.10 -12.37 2.92
CA LYS A 214 3.49 -12.68 1.54
C LYS A 214 4.48 -11.60 1.06
N PRO A 215 5.59 -11.96 0.41
CA PRO A 215 6.61 -11.00 -0.02
C PRO A 215 6.12 -9.78 -0.83
N TYR A 216 5.06 -9.94 -1.62
CA TYR A 216 4.50 -8.85 -2.40
C TYR A 216 3.69 -7.86 -1.56
N VAL A 217 3.06 -8.32 -0.48
CA VAL A 217 2.35 -7.48 0.50
C VAL A 217 3.35 -6.56 1.19
N ILE A 218 4.50 -7.13 1.60
CA ILE A 218 5.60 -6.38 2.21
C ILE A 218 6.11 -5.29 1.27
N ARG A 219 6.37 -5.63 0.00
CA ARG A 219 6.80 -4.64 -1.00
C ARG A 219 5.75 -3.53 -1.16
N PHE A 220 4.49 -3.87 -1.34
CA PHE A 220 3.45 -2.87 -1.61
C PHE A 220 3.13 -1.98 -0.40
N ALA A 221 3.18 -2.53 0.82
CA ALA A 221 3.06 -1.74 2.04
C ALA A 221 4.22 -0.74 2.17
N ALA A 222 5.45 -1.21 1.88
CA ALA A 222 6.63 -0.36 1.83
C ALA A 222 6.51 0.72 0.74
N GLU A 223 6.09 0.38 -0.48
CA GLU A 223 5.88 1.35 -1.56
C GLU A 223 4.84 2.40 -1.19
N ALA A 224 3.69 2.00 -0.63
CA ALA A 224 2.63 2.93 -0.21
C ALA A 224 3.10 3.90 0.88
N MET A 225 3.75 3.40 1.93
CA MET A 225 4.25 4.23 3.04
C MET A 225 5.46 5.08 2.64
N SER A 226 6.25 4.65 1.64
CA SER A 226 7.47 5.35 1.21
C SER A 226 7.23 6.79 0.78
N PHE A 227 6.03 7.08 0.26
CA PHE A 227 5.58 8.42 -0.11
C PHE A 227 5.57 9.38 1.10
N LEU A 228 5.09 8.93 2.26
CA LEU A 228 5.00 9.76 3.47
C LEU A 228 6.38 10.04 4.06
N VAL A 229 7.23 9.02 4.14
CA VAL A 229 8.63 9.17 4.59
C VAL A 229 9.38 10.13 3.65
N ARG A 230 9.18 9.99 2.34
CA ARG A 230 9.74 10.92 1.35
C ARG A 230 9.24 12.35 1.56
N LYS A 231 7.96 12.53 1.89
CA LYS A 231 7.38 13.85 2.15
C LYS A 231 7.92 14.47 3.43
N ALA A 232 8.08 13.70 4.50
CA ALA A 232 8.78 14.15 5.71
C ALA A 232 10.23 14.59 5.41
N GLY A 233 10.93 13.85 4.54
CA GLY A 233 12.26 14.22 4.05
C GLY A 233 12.30 15.53 3.25
N THR A 234 11.27 15.84 2.46
CA THR A 234 11.21 17.13 1.75
C THR A 234 10.96 18.33 2.67
N THR A 235 10.32 18.12 3.82
CA THR A 235 10.04 19.18 4.79
C THR A 235 11.12 19.33 5.86
N TYR A 236 12.17 18.52 5.80
CA TYR A 236 13.18 18.42 6.85
C TYR A 236 13.89 19.73 7.20
N HIS A 237 14.15 20.58 6.20
CA HIS A 237 14.77 21.89 6.43
C HIS A 237 13.88 22.82 7.26
N LYS A 238 12.57 22.56 7.31
CA LYS A 238 11.61 23.31 8.13
C LYS A 238 11.38 22.65 9.48
N SER A 239 11.24 21.33 9.50
CA SER A 239 11.10 20.54 10.72
C SER A 239 11.76 19.18 10.54
N ARG A 240 12.78 18.93 11.38
CA ARG A 240 13.55 17.67 11.37
C ARG A 240 12.84 16.55 12.12
N GLU A 241 12.09 16.93 13.15
CA GLU A 241 11.44 16.04 14.12
C GLU A 241 10.63 14.92 13.46
N PRO A 242 9.78 15.14 12.43
CA PRO A 242 8.94 14.06 11.93
C PRO A 242 9.72 12.94 11.25
N LEU A 243 10.77 13.28 10.50
CA LEU A 243 11.62 12.27 9.86
C LEU A 243 12.52 11.59 10.89
N ASP A 244 13.09 12.36 11.82
CA ASP A 244 13.98 11.81 12.84
C ASP A 244 13.21 10.82 13.74
N THR A 245 12.04 11.22 14.23
CA THR A 245 11.19 10.43 15.12
C THR A 245 10.73 9.12 14.47
N ILE A 246 10.32 9.14 13.20
CA ILE A 246 9.87 7.92 12.52
C ILE A 246 11.03 6.97 12.22
N VAL A 247 12.19 7.49 11.79
CA VAL A 247 13.36 6.67 11.51
C VAL A 247 13.86 6.01 12.79
N GLU A 248 13.96 6.77 13.88
CA GLU A 248 14.32 6.24 15.19
C GLU A 248 13.35 5.15 15.66
N HIS A 249 12.04 5.42 15.60
CA HIS A 249 11.00 4.47 15.99
C HIS A 249 11.08 3.16 15.20
N MET A 250 11.27 3.23 13.87
CA MET A 250 11.42 2.05 13.02
C MET A 250 12.66 1.21 13.35
N LEU A 251 13.79 1.87 13.63
CA LEU A 251 15.05 1.20 13.95
C LEU A 251 15.01 0.55 15.35
N ASN A 252 14.40 1.23 16.32
CA ASN A 252 14.21 0.70 17.67
C ASN A 252 13.24 -0.49 17.67
N ASP A 253 12.09 -0.38 16.99
CA ASP A 253 11.15 -1.49 16.86
C ASP A 253 11.80 -2.72 16.21
N PHE A 254 12.63 -2.52 15.18
CA PHE A 254 13.37 -3.62 14.56
C PHE A 254 14.42 -4.24 15.50
N ALA A 255 15.14 -3.42 16.28
CA ALA A 255 16.16 -3.89 17.21
C ALA A 255 15.55 -4.73 18.35
N GLU A 256 14.42 -4.28 18.89
CA GLU A 256 13.69 -4.94 19.99
C GLU A 256 12.99 -6.21 19.53
N ASN A 257 12.52 -6.26 18.29
CA ASN A 257 11.78 -7.40 17.78
C ASN A 257 12.72 -8.56 17.36
N LYS A 258 12.58 -9.70 18.04
CA LYS A 258 13.32 -10.94 17.77
C LYS A 258 12.34 -12.02 17.35
N THR A 259 11.97 -12.05 16.07
CA THR A 259 10.98 -13.00 15.54
C THR A 259 11.57 -13.86 14.41
N ALA A 260 10.92 -14.99 14.11
CA ALA A 260 11.29 -15.81 12.95
C ALA A 260 11.14 -15.08 11.60
N SER A 261 10.48 -13.90 11.57
CA SER A 261 10.28 -13.07 10.39
C SER A 261 11.34 -11.96 10.23
N ASP A 262 12.40 -11.97 11.03
CA ASP A 262 13.43 -10.91 11.05
C ASP A 262 14.00 -10.59 9.65
N ASP A 263 14.24 -11.61 8.83
CA ASP A 263 14.75 -11.42 7.46
C ASP A 263 13.75 -10.68 6.56
N LEU A 264 12.46 -11.05 6.64
CA LEU A 264 11.41 -10.37 5.89
C LEU A 264 11.15 -8.96 6.43
N TYR A 265 11.26 -8.77 7.75
CA TYR A 265 11.05 -7.47 8.36
C TYR A 265 12.17 -6.49 7.98
N SER A 266 13.42 -6.93 8.07
CA SER A 266 14.59 -6.18 7.61
C SER A 266 14.42 -5.78 6.15
N GLN A 267 14.09 -6.75 5.28
CA GLN A 267 13.87 -6.49 3.86
C GLN A 267 12.69 -5.52 3.60
N GLY A 268 11.65 -5.55 4.42
CA GLY A 268 10.53 -4.62 4.34
C GLY A 268 10.96 -3.18 4.64
N LEU A 269 11.67 -2.96 5.74
CA LEU A 269 12.23 -1.64 6.10
C LEU A 269 13.25 -1.15 5.06
N MET A 270 14.13 -2.03 4.58
CA MET A 270 15.05 -1.72 3.49
C MET A 270 14.32 -1.28 2.23
N THR A 271 13.25 -1.99 1.86
CA THR A 271 12.42 -1.65 0.70
C THR A 271 11.75 -0.30 0.89
N LEU A 272 11.21 -0.03 2.08
CA LEU A 272 10.56 1.23 2.43
C LEU A 272 11.53 2.41 2.25
N PHE A 273 12.68 2.38 2.92
CA PHE A 273 13.69 3.45 2.82
C PHE A 273 14.23 3.60 1.40
N THR A 274 14.48 2.48 0.73
CA THR A 274 14.97 2.47 -0.65
C THR A 274 13.97 3.16 -1.58
N GLU A 275 12.67 2.84 -1.50
CA GLU A 275 11.65 3.49 -2.32
C GLU A 275 11.42 4.96 -1.91
N SER A 276 11.61 5.32 -0.64
CA SER A 276 11.57 6.73 -0.21
C SER A 276 12.68 7.56 -0.83
N ILE A 277 13.88 6.99 -0.97
CA ILE A 277 15.08 7.64 -1.50
C ILE A 277 15.07 7.71 -3.04
N LYS A 278 14.63 6.64 -3.71
CA LYS A 278 14.63 6.55 -5.18
C LYS A 278 13.77 7.63 -5.86
N GLY A 279 14.35 8.26 -6.86
CA GLY A 279 13.72 9.23 -7.76
C GLY A 279 13.10 8.61 -9.02
N VAL A 280 13.14 9.35 -10.13
CA VAL A 280 12.67 8.88 -11.46
C VAL A 280 13.89 8.43 -12.26
N GLN A 281 13.76 7.43 -13.14
CA GLN A 281 14.82 7.04 -14.08
C GLN A 281 16.21 6.75 -13.45
N GLY A 282 16.26 6.38 -12.16
CA GLY A 282 17.53 6.07 -11.46
C GLY A 282 18.18 7.26 -10.77
N THR A 283 17.54 8.43 -10.73
CA THR A 283 17.98 9.56 -9.90
C THR A 283 17.57 9.38 -8.44
N LEU A 284 18.11 10.21 -7.55
CA LEU A 284 17.62 10.37 -6.19
C LEU A 284 16.48 11.41 -6.16
N HIS A 285 15.50 11.20 -5.29
CA HIS A 285 14.46 12.21 -5.04
C HIS A 285 15.06 13.40 -4.27
N SER A 286 14.47 14.60 -4.40
CA SER A 286 14.94 15.82 -3.70
C SER A 286 15.04 15.64 -2.18
N GLY A 287 14.01 15.05 -1.56
CA GLY A 287 14.03 14.66 -0.14
C GLY A 287 14.79 13.35 0.16
N GLY A 288 15.26 12.62 -0.87
CA GLY A 288 15.92 11.33 -0.70
C GLY A 288 17.30 11.43 -0.05
N ASN A 289 18.07 12.48 -0.37
CA ASN A 289 19.36 12.75 0.30
C ASN A 289 19.18 12.92 1.81
N THR A 290 18.14 13.62 2.21
CA THR A 290 17.83 13.86 3.62
C THR A 290 17.45 12.58 4.36
N VAL A 291 16.63 11.72 3.74
CA VAL A 291 16.30 10.40 4.31
C VAL A 291 17.57 9.57 4.49
N LEU A 292 18.47 9.57 3.50
CA LEU A 292 19.74 8.87 3.59
C LEU A 292 20.63 9.43 4.71
N GLN A 293 20.77 10.76 4.81
CA GLN A 293 21.53 11.42 5.88
C GLN A 293 20.97 11.13 7.28
N CYS A 294 19.64 11.09 7.40
CA CYS A 294 18.98 10.72 8.65
C CYS A 294 19.33 9.28 9.05
N LEU A 295 19.20 8.33 8.11
CA LEU A 295 19.54 6.92 8.33
C LEU A 295 21.00 6.72 8.73
N THR A 296 21.94 7.37 8.04
CA THR A 296 23.36 7.25 8.38
C THR A 296 23.65 7.84 9.76
N ARG A 297 23.06 8.98 10.10
CA ARG A 297 23.19 9.58 11.42
C ARG A 297 22.73 8.63 12.54
N PHE A 298 21.55 8.02 12.39
CA PHE A 298 21.04 7.09 13.40
C PHE A 298 21.86 5.79 13.48
N CYS A 299 22.35 5.27 12.35
CA CYS A 299 23.13 4.03 12.35
C CYS A 299 24.58 4.21 12.82
N PHE A 300 25.16 5.41 12.70
CA PHE A 300 26.58 5.68 13.02
C PHE A 300 26.80 6.57 14.26
N ASN A 301 25.74 7.06 14.92
CA ASN A 301 25.89 7.79 16.19
C ASN A 301 26.40 6.88 17.31
N ALA A 302 27.45 7.30 18.01
CA ALA A 302 28.16 6.53 19.03
C ALA A 302 27.26 6.10 20.20
N ASP A 303 26.34 6.96 20.66
CA ASP A 303 25.38 6.64 21.74
C ASP A 303 24.33 5.60 21.33
N HIS A 304 24.05 5.49 20.03
CA HIS A 304 23.20 4.44 19.47
C HIS A 304 24.02 3.23 18.99
N SER A 305 25.34 3.29 18.95
CA SER A 305 26.18 2.17 18.49
C SER A 305 26.27 1.01 19.50
N GLU A 306 26.09 1.30 20.80
CA GLU A 306 25.91 0.28 21.84
C GLU A 306 24.48 -0.30 21.89
N PHE A 307 23.46 0.53 21.61
CA PHE A 307 22.04 0.17 21.63
C PHE A 307 21.60 -0.55 20.34
N LEU A 308 22.06 -0.09 19.18
CA LEU A 308 21.90 -0.69 17.86
C LEU A 308 23.03 -1.70 17.60
N LYS A 309 23.06 -2.79 18.38
CA LYS A 309 23.88 -3.97 18.03
C LYS A 309 23.63 -4.34 16.56
N GLY A 310 24.66 -4.86 15.87
CA GLY A 310 24.80 -5.08 14.41
C GLY A 310 23.63 -5.54 13.51
N ARG A 311 22.43 -5.83 14.05
CA ARG A 311 21.19 -6.12 13.31
C ARG A 311 20.66 -4.90 12.56
N SER A 312 20.63 -3.70 13.14
CA SER A 312 20.08 -2.52 12.45
C SER A 312 20.92 -2.12 11.23
N LEU A 313 22.23 -2.37 11.27
CA LEU A 313 23.12 -2.22 10.11
C LEU A 313 22.76 -3.16 8.94
N GLN A 314 21.99 -4.23 9.17
CA GLN A 314 21.48 -5.07 8.08
C GLN A 314 20.53 -4.29 7.18
N ILE A 315 19.85 -3.25 7.69
CA ILE A 315 18.99 -2.38 6.88
C ILE A 315 19.82 -1.53 5.90
N LEU A 316 21.10 -1.30 6.19
CA LEU A 316 22.02 -0.55 5.31
C LEU A 316 22.82 -1.44 4.33
N ARG A 317 22.82 -2.78 4.50
CA ARG A 317 23.59 -3.72 3.67
C ARG A 317 22.78 -4.25 2.48
#